data_AF-A0A2V6FEP9-F1
#
_entry.id   AF-A0A2V6FEP9-F1
#
_cell.length_a   1.000
_cell.length_b   1.000
_cell.length_c   1.000
_cell.angle_alpha   90.00
_cell.angle_beta   90.00
_cell.angle_gamma   90.00
#
_symmetry.space_group_name_H-M   'P 1'
#
loop_
_entity.id
_entity.type
_entity.pdbx_description
1 polymer ?
#
loop_
_entity_poly.entity_id
_entity_poly.type
_entity_poly.pdbx_seq_one_letter_code
_entity_poly.pdbx_strand_id
1 'polypeptide(L)'
;DAATGTAALTLWQEHKSRIQLLLTDIVMPEGMTGLDLAQRLQAEKAGLKVIYSSGYSTDAITRDLKFSEKANFVQKPYTPRKLARIVRDCLDGEL
;
A
#
# COMPACT_ATOMS: atom_id res chain seq x y z
N ASP A 1 -2.92 -5.58 11.94
CA ASP A 1 -2.23 -4.35 11.50
C ASP A 1 -0.81 -4.36 12.05
N ALA A 2 0.08 -3.50 11.55
CA ALA A 2 1.46 -3.38 12.01
C ALA A 2 1.84 -1.90 12.09
N ALA A 3 2.60 -1.53 13.13
CA ALA A 3 3.00 -0.15 13.38
C ALA A 3 4.25 0.29 12.59
N THR A 4 5.08 -0.65 12.15
CA THR A 4 6.32 -0.37 11.41
C THR A 4 6.51 -1.36 10.25
N GLY A 5 7.37 -1.00 9.29
CA GLY A 5 7.71 -1.88 8.17
C GLY A 5 8.32 -3.21 8.64
N THR A 6 9.18 -3.17 9.66
CA THR A 6 9.77 -4.38 10.25
C THR A 6 8.70 -5.29 10.86
N ALA A 7 7.77 -4.74 11.64
CA ALA A 7 6.66 -5.51 12.19
C ALA A 7 5.75 -6.11 11.09
N ALA A 8 5.55 -5.37 10.00
CA ALA A 8 4.81 -5.86 8.84
C ALA A 8 5.51 -7.06 8.16
N LEU A 9 6.84 -7.04 8.05
CA LEU A 9 7.62 -8.17 7.53
C LEU A 9 7.49 -9.42 8.42
N THR A 10 7.47 -9.26 9.75
CA THR A 10 7.24 -10.37 10.68
C THR A 10 5.86 -11.00 10.46
N LEU A 11 4.80 -10.19 10.48
CA LEU A 11 3.43 -10.67 10.23
C LEU A 11 3.27 -11.29 8.84
N TRP A 12 3.99 -10.77 7.84
CA TRP A 12 3.97 -11.32 6.49
C TRP A 12 4.43 -12.77 6.45
N GLN A 13 5.52 -13.13 7.14
CA GLN A 13 6.01 -14.51 7.11
C GLN A 13 4.99 -15.52 7.65
N GLU A 14 4.15 -15.11 8.61
CA GLU A 14 3.12 -15.95 9.20
C GLU A 14 1.83 -16.01 8.39
N HIS A 15 1.54 -14.98 7.59
CA HIS A 15 0.20 -14.77 7.02
C HIS A 15 0.16 -14.53 5.50
N LYS A 16 1.30 -14.52 4.79
CA LYS A 16 1.38 -14.19 3.35
C LYS A 16 0.47 -15.00 2.42
N SER A 17 0.12 -16.23 2.80
CA SER A 17 -0.83 -17.05 2.03
C SER A 17 -2.25 -16.46 2.04
N ARG A 18 -2.66 -15.80 3.13
CA ARG A 18 -4.01 -15.25 3.33
C ARG A 18 -4.13 -13.77 2.95
N ILE A 19 -3.04 -13.01 3.04
CA ILE A 19 -3.02 -11.57 2.74
C ILE A 19 -3.08 -11.34 1.23
N GLN A 20 -4.17 -10.74 0.75
CA GLN A 20 -4.39 -10.46 -0.69
C GLN A 20 -4.08 -9.01 -1.06
N LEU A 21 -4.12 -8.11 -0.07
CA LEU A 21 -3.92 -6.69 -0.26
C LEU A 21 -3.11 -6.10 0.89
N LEU A 22 -2.11 -5.30 0.56
CA LEU A 22 -1.36 -4.45 1.47
C LEU A 22 -1.94 -3.04 1.39
N LEU A 23 -2.32 -2.45 2.52
CA LEU A 23 -2.54 -1.01 2.65
C LEU A 23 -1.39 -0.45 3.48
N THR A 24 -0.59 0.46 2.92
CA THR A 24 0.63 0.97 3.56
C THR A 24 0.79 2.47 3.43
N ASP A 25 1.38 3.10 4.44
CA ASP A 25 1.79 4.50 4.35
C ASP A 25 3.08 4.63 3.54
N ILE A 26 3.17 5.63 2.67
CA ILE A 26 4.40 5.87 1.89
C ILE A 26 5.54 6.28 2.82
N VAL A 27 5.26 7.19 3.75
CA VAL A 27 6.23 7.65 4.75
C VAL A 27 5.99 6.86 6.02
N MET A 28 6.97 6.03 6.38
CA MET A 28 6.98 5.25 7.62
C MET A 28 8.27 5.54 8.40
N PRO A 29 8.27 5.36 9.73
CA PRO A 29 9.45 5.52 10.56
C PRO A 29 10.48 4.40 10.30
N GLU A 30 11.68 4.54 10.88
CA GLU A 30 12.73 3.49 10.89
C GLU A 30 13.39 3.18 9.54
N GLY A 31 13.28 4.09 8.57
CA GLY A 31 14.09 4.03 7.34
C GLY A 31 13.59 3.08 6.25
N MET A 32 12.45 2.40 6.46
CA MET A 32 11.75 1.64 5.42
C MET A 32 10.52 2.42 4.98
N THR A 33 10.39 2.70 3.68
CA THR A 33 9.19 3.34 3.13
C THR A 33 8.11 2.32 2.79
N GLY A 34 6.88 2.79 2.57
CA GLY A 34 5.79 1.93 2.09
C GLY A 34 6.10 1.31 0.72
N LEU A 35 6.88 2.01 -0.10
CA LEU A 35 7.36 1.52 -1.39
C LEU A 35 8.33 0.35 -1.21
N ASP A 36 9.32 0.50 -0.32
CA ASP A 36 10.30 -0.55 -0.03
C ASP A 36 9.62 -1.80 0.50
N LEU A 37 8.66 -1.63 1.42
CA LEU A 37 7.87 -2.72 1.95
C LEU A 37 7.08 -3.41 0.83
N ALA A 38 6.34 -2.65 0.03
CA ALA A 38 5.54 -3.19 -1.06
C ALA A 38 6.39 -3.98 -2.08
N GLN A 39 7.53 -3.43 -2.49
CA GLN A 39 8.45 -4.11 -3.42
C GLN A 39 8.95 -5.44 -2.86
N ARG A 40 9.34 -5.47 -1.58
CA ARG A 40 9.79 -6.71 -0.92
C ARG A 40 8.67 -7.76 -0.88
N LEU A 41 7.47 -7.36 -0.49
CA LEU A 41 6.35 -8.30 -0.37
C LEU A 41 5.86 -8.79 -1.75
N GLN A 42 5.88 -7.94 -2.77
CA GLN A 42 5.53 -8.31 -4.14
C GLN A 42 6.57 -9.25 -4.78
N ALA A 43 7.86 -9.14 -4.40
CA ALA A 43 8.88 -10.10 -4.82
C ALA A 43 8.59 -11.52 -4.28
N GLU A 44 7.97 -11.64 -3.11
CA GLU A 44 7.51 -12.92 -2.57
C GLU A 44 6.14 -13.36 -3.11
N LYS A 45 5.26 -12.40 -3.45
CA LYS A 45 3.91 -12.66 -3.95
C LYS A 45 3.56 -11.68 -5.07
N ALA A 46 3.83 -12.08 -6.31
CA ALA A 46 3.56 -11.25 -7.50
C ALA A 46 2.09 -10.81 -7.64
N GLY A 47 1.15 -11.59 -7.10
CA GLY A 47 -0.29 -11.24 -7.08
C GLY A 47 -0.72 -10.34 -5.91
N LEU A 48 0.20 -9.87 -5.07
CA LEU A 48 -0.13 -8.97 -3.96
C LEU A 48 -0.56 -7.60 -4.50
N LYS A 49 -1.80 -7.24 -4.18
CA LYS A 49 -2.34 -5.92 -4.44
C LYS A 49 -1.83 -4.94 -3.39
N VAL A 50 -1.56 -3.70 -3.77
CA VAL A 50 -0.98 -2.71 -2.86
C VAL A 50 -1.73 -1.40 -3.01
N ILE A 51 -2.22 -0.84 -1.91
CA ILE A 51 -2.74 0.51 -1.78
C ILE A 51 -1.75 1.33 -0.96
N TYR A 52 -1.34 2.48 -1.50
CA TYR A 52 -0.49 3.44 -0.83
C TYR A 52 -1.32 4.57 -0.22
N SER A 53 -0.94 5.03 0.97
CA SER A 53 -1.53 6.20 1.59
C SER A 53 -0.50 7.28 1.90
N SER A 54 -0.85 8.54 1.66
CA SER A 54 -0.01 9.69 2.01
C SER A 54 -0.84 10.91 2.36
N GLY A 55 -0.32 11.73 3.29
CA GLY A 55 -0.86 13.06 3.61
C GLY A 55 -0.30 14.19 2.73
N TYR A 56 0.70 13.92 1.90
CA TYR A 56 1.22 14.90 0.94
C TYR A 56 0.41 14.90 -0.35
N SER A 57 0.35 16.05 -1.03
CA SER A 57 -0.38 16.22 -2.28
C SER A 57 0.06 15.20 -3.33
N THR A 58 -0.93 14.58 -3.97
CA THR A 58 -0.78 13.54 -5.00
C THR A 58 0.21 13.94 -6.09
N ASP A 59 0.22 15.21 -6.50
CA ASP A 59 1.12 15.76 -7.53
C ASP A 59 2.62 15.61 -7.25
N ALA A 60 3.04 15.65 -5.99
CA ALA A 60 4.46 15.50 -5.62
C ALA A 60 4.90 14.04 -5.71
N ILE A 61 4.01 13.11 -5.35
CA ILE A 61 4.30 11.68 -5.23
C ILE A 61 4.17 10.97 -6.58
N THR A 62 3.17 11.35 -7.38
CA THR A 62 2.88 10.71 -8.69
C THR A 62 3.96 11.02 -9.71
N ARG A 63 4.59 12.20 -9.62
CA ARG A 63 5.62 12.68 -10.54
C ARG A 63 6.95 11.95 -10.36
N ASP A 64 7.32 11.61 -9.13
CA ASP A 64 8.57 10.91 -8.82
C ASP A 64 8.46 9.38 -8.93
N LEU A 65 7.27 8.80 -8.75
CA LEU A 65 7.12 7.35 -8.55
C LEU A 65 6.59 6.56 -9.75
N LYS A 66 6.41 7.20 -10.91
CA LYS A 66 5.80 6.57 -12.12
C LYS A 66 4.54 5.77 -11.77
N PHE A 67 3.78 6.24 -10.79
CA PHE A 67 2.47 5.71 -10.53
C PHE A 67 1.63 6.04 -11.76
N SER A 68 1.31 5.04 -12.58
CA SER A 68 0.33 5.21 -13.66
C SER A 68 -0.93 5.81 -13.04
N GLU A 69 -1.67 6.66 -13.75
CA GLU A 69 -2.87 7.35 -13.26
C GLU A 69 -3.99 6.41 -12.71
N LYS A 70 -3.80 5.09 -12.85
CA LYS A 70 -4.54 3.99 -12.24
C LYS A 70 -4.02 3.51 -10.87
N ALA A 71 -3.03 4.17 -10.30
CA ALA A 71 -2.35 3.69 -9.12
C ALA A 71 -3.28 3.71 -7.90
N ASN A 72 -3.28 2.57 -7.21
CA ASN A 72 -3.92 2.30 -5.93
C ASN A 72 -3.46 3.28 -4.82
N PHE A 73 -3.89 4.53 -4.85
CA PHE A 73 -3.47 5.58 -3.91
C PHE A 73 -4.66 6.18 -3.17
N VAL A 74 -4.50 6.41 -1.87
CA VAL A 74 -5.48 7.10 -1.03
C VAL A 74 -4.84 8.26 -0.28
N GLN A 75 -5.21 9.48 -0.69
CA GLN A 75 -4.81 10.71 -0.02
C GLN A 75 -5.46 10.83 1.36
N LYS A 76 -4.67 11.16 2.38
CA LYS A 76 -5.15 11.53 3.72
C LYS A 76 -5.50 13.03 3.78
N PRO A 77 -6.55 13.41 4.54
CA PRO A 77 -7.50 12.53 5.24
C PRO A 77 -8.48 11.87 4.27
N TYR A 78 -8.92 10.65 4.60
CA TYR A 78 -9.94 9.91 3.85
C TYR A 78 -11.09 9.47 4.76
N THR A 79 -12.28 9.33 4.19
CA THR A 79 -13.42 8.74 4.91
C THR A 79 -13.37 7.22 4.85
N PRO A 80 -13.95 6.51 5.84
CA PRO A 80 -14.08 5.05 5.79
C PRO A 80 -14.76 4.55 4.52
N ARG A 81 -15.78 5.27 4.02
CA ARG A 81 -16.49 4.93 2.79
C ARG A 81 -15.59 5.04 1.55
N LYS A 82 -14.75 6.07 1.47
CA LYS A 82 -13.78 6.23 0.39
C LYS A 82 -12.74 5.10 0.43
N LEU A 83 -12.20 4.79 1.61
CA LEU A 83 -11.23 3.71 1.76
C LEU A 83 -11.83 2.35 1.38
N ALA A 84 -13.03 2.03 1.88
CA ALA A 84 -13.70 0.77 1.59
C ALA A 84 -13.96 0.57 0.08
N ARG A 85 -14.32 1.64 -0.62
CA ARG A 85 -14.46 1.62 -2.08
C ARG A 85 -13.14 1.32 -2.77
N ILE A 86 -12.07 2.05 -2.46
CA ILE A 86 -10.75 1.81 -3.08
C ILE A 86 -10.25 0.39 -2.80
N VAL A 87 -10.44 -0.11 -1.57
CA VAL A 87 -10.11 -1.51 -1.23
C VAL A 87 -10.91 -2.49 -2.08
N ARG A 88 -12.20 -2.22 -2.31
CA ARG A 88 -13.06 -3.06 -3.14
C ARG A 88 -12.62 -3.06 -4.60
N ASP A 89 -12.51 -1.88 -5.21
CA ASP A 89 -12.09 -1.69 -6.59
C ASP A 89 -10.72 -2.38 -6.83
N CYS A 90 -9.80 -2.26 -5.87
CA CYS A 90 -8.51 -2.94 -5.91
C CYS A 90 -8.66 -4.46 -5.88
N LEU A 91 -9.40 -5.00 -4.90
CA LEU A 91 -9.62 -6.45 -4.75
C LEU A 91 -10.37 -7.07 -5.93
N ASP A 92 -11.20 -6.31 -6.63
CA ASP A 92 -11.98 -6.80 -7.77
C ASP A 92 -11.20 -6.65 -9.09
N GLY A 93 -10.10 -5.89 -9.10
CA GLY A 93 -9.25 -5.70 -10.29
C GLY A 93 -9.76 -4.62 -11.24
N GLU A 94 -10.52 -3.67 -10.70
CA GLU A 94 -11.16 -2.57 -11.43
C GLU A 94 -10.32 -1.28 -11.45
N LEU A 95 -9.09 -1.33 -10.91
CA LEU A 95 -8.11 -0.24 -10.91
C LEU A 95 -7.09 -0.40 -12.05
#